data_AF-A0A395L468-F1
#
_entry.id   AF-A0A395L468-F1
#
_cell.length_a   1.000
_cell.length_b   1.000
_cell.length_c   1.000
_cell.angle_alpha   90.00
_cell.angle_beta   90.00
_cell.angle_gamma   90.00
#
_symmetry.space_group_name_H-M   'P 1'
#
loop_
_entity.id
_entity.type
_entity.pdbx_description
1 polymer ?
#
loop_
_entity_poly.entity_id
_entity_poly.type
_entity_poly.pdbx_seq_one_letter_code
_entity_poly.pdbx_strand_id
1 'polypeptide(L)'
;MAPLPGDRRREFVISIDTAHVRSAEPNSARNFELVVARCGRGGRGDAGGRYFATASTEQKAIRDRTLHALRREGYCGYGDVTVLSDGAEILKRLPRAMPKPTAHIIDWFHIAMRVQPMQQIADCMVRSQSGLSETLSSVDWEIKAVKWRLWHGRVDRAICP
;
A
#
# COMPACT_ATOMS: atom_id res chain seq x y z
N MET A 1 -11.33 34.07 -9.87
CA MET A 1 -11.18 33.57 -8.49
C MET A 1 -9.99 32.63 -8.44
N ALA A 2 -8.90 33.03 -7.79
CA ALA A 2 -7.78 32.12 -7.55
C ALA A 2 -8.22 31.04 -6.53
N PRO A 3 -7.85 29.76 -6.70
CA PRO A 3 -8.26 28.71 -5.79
C PRO A 3 -7.58 28.85 -4.42
N LEU A 4 -8.32 28.56 -3.35
CA LEU A 4 -7.77 28.43 -2.01
C LEU A 4 -6.95 27.13 -1.90
N PRO A 5 -5.76 27.15 -1.27
CA PRO A 5 -5.01 25.94 -0.98
C PRO A 5 -5.78 25.06 0.02
N GLY A 6 -5.96 23.76 -0.30
CA GLY A 6 -6.58 22.77 0.60
C GLY A 6 -8.07 22.44 0.37
N ASP A 7 -8.62 22.70 -0.82
CA ASP A 7 -9.98 22.26 -1.15
C ASP A 7 -10.05 20.71 -1.23
N ARG A 8 -10.68 20.07 -0.25
CA ARG A 8 -10.91 18.61 -0.19
C ARG A 8 -11.59 18.05 -1.45
N ARG A 9 -12.33 18.86 -2.20
CA ARG A 9 -12.93 18.45 -3.49
C ARG A 9 -11.89 18.25 -4.60
N ARG A 10 -10.63 18.62 -4.35
CA ARG A 10 -9.50 18.49 -5.28
C ARG A 10 -8.48 17.45 -4.84
N GLU A 11 -8.71 16.75 -3.73
CA GLU A 11 -7.86 15.63 -3.32
C GLU A 11 -8.31 14.36 -4.04
N PHE A 12 -7.34 13.59 -4.53
CA PHE A 12 -7.54 12.29 -5.15
C PHE A 12 -6.64 11.28 -4.48
N VAL A 13 -7.17 10.08 -4.21
CA VAL A 13 -6.42 8.99 -3.60
C VAL A 13 -6.40 7.81 -4.56
N ILE A 14 -5.21 7.25 -4.76
CA ILE A 14 -4.96 6.09 -5.56
C ILE A 14 -4.32 5.05 -4.66
N SER A 15 -5.02 3.97 -4.36
CA SER A 15 -4.46 2.82 -3.64
C SER A 15 -4.10 1.75 -4.63
N ILE A 16 -2.85 1.28 -4.64
CA ILE A 16 -2.38 0.26 -5.57
C ILE A 16 -1.67 -0.85 -4.81
N ASP A 17 -2.02 -2.08 -5.14
CA ASP A 17 -1.43 -3.29 -4.57
C ASP A 17 -1.07 -4.26 -5.70
N THR A 18 0.02 -5.02 -5.53
CA THR A 18 0.39 -6.08 -6.48
C THR A 18 0.36 -7.46 -5.83
N ALA A 19 -0.12 -8.43 -6.60
CA ALA A 19 -0.21 -9.82 -6.16
C ALA A 19 0.33 -10.74 -7.25
N HIS A 20 1.10 -11.75 -6.86
CA HIS A 20 1.57 -12.78 -7.78
C HIS A 20 0.59 -13.95 -7.79
N VAL A 21 0.03 -14.26 -8.96
CA VAL A 21 -0.87 -15.40 -9.15
C VAL A 21 -0.17 -16.45 -10.00
N ARG A 22 -0.25 -17.72 -9.55
CA ARG A 22 0.26 -18.85 -10.32
C ARG A 22 -0.67 -19.17 -11.47
N SER A 23 -0.10 -19.54 -12.61
CA SER A 23 -0.89 -20.06 -13.72
C SER A 23 -1.65 -21.32 -13.31
N ALA A 24 -2.88 -21.48 -13.83
CA ALA A 24 -3.69 -22.68 -13.65
C ALA A 24 -3.28 -23.81 -14.62
N GLU A 25 -2.41 -23.53 -15.58
CA GLU A 25 -1.92 -24.52 -16.53
C GLU A 25 -0.91 -25.47 -15.89
N PRO A 26 -1.10 -26.81 -15.99
CA PRO A 26 -0.25 -27.80 -15.31
C PRO A 26 1.26 -27.71 -15.63
N ASN A 27 1.61 -27.19 -16.81
CA ASN A 27 3.00 -27.09 -17.30
C ASN A 27 3.53 -25.66 -17.35
N SER A 28 2.79 -24.68 -16.83
CA SER A 28 3.20 -23.28 -16.88
C SER A 28 3.80 -22.85 -15.55
N ALA A 29 5.13 -22.78 -15.47
CA ALA A 29 5.85 -22.18 -14.33
C ALA A 29 5.73 -20.65 -14.27
N ARG A 30 4.84 -20.05 -15.07
CA ARG A 30 4.73 -18.60 -15.22
C ARG A 30 3.83 -18.05 -14.12
N ASN A 31 4.45 -17.31 -13.20
CA ASN A 31 3.73 -16.46 -12.26
C ASN A 31 3.43 -15.13 -12.96
N PHE A 32 2.19 -14.67 -12.89
CA PHE A 32 1.81 -13.36 -13.41
C PHE A 32 1.58 -12.39 -12.25
N GLU A 33 2.12 -11.19 -12.39
CA GLU A 33 1.88 -10.11 -11.44
C GLU A 33 0.57 -9.40 -11.82
N LEU A 34 -0.42 -9.44 -10.93
CA LEU A 34 -1.63 -8.67 -11.02
C LEU A 34 -1.46 -7.38 -10.23
N VAL A 35 -1.74 -6.26 -10.88
CA VAL A 35 -1.84 -4.95 -10.25
C VAL A 35 -3.31 -4.62 -10.09
N VAL A 36 -3.73 -4.32 -8.86
CA VAL A 36 -5.08 -3.84 -8.54
C VAL A 36 -4.96 -2.42 -8.01
N ALA A 37 -5.78 -1.52 -8.54
CA ALA A 37 -5.78 -0.14 -8.13
C ALA A 37 -7.19 0.38 -7.89
N ARG A 38 -7.37 1.10 -6.78
CA ARG A 38 -8.55 1.91 -6.47
C ARG A 38 -8.21 3.37 -6.68
N CYS A 39 -9.00 4.08 -7.47
CA CYS A 39 -8.91 5.53 -7.66
C CYS A 39 -10.19 6.18 -7.14
N GLY A 40 -10.08 7.16 -6.25
CA GLY A 40 -11.23 7.87 -5.69
C GLY A 40 -10.87 9.28 -5.28
N ARG A 41 -11.83 10.01 -4.72
CA ARG A 41 -11.57 11.31 -4.11
C ARG A 41 -11.03 11.16 -2.70
N GLY A 42 -10.30 12.18 -2.26
CA GLY A 42 -9.82 12.31 -0.89
C GLY A 42 -10.92 12.81 0.04
N GLY A 43 -10.92 12.31 1.27
CA GLY A 43 -11.89 12.64 2.30
C GLY A 43 -12.38 11.43 3.08
N ARG A 44 -12.39 11.51 4.42
CA ARG A 44 -12.98 10.48 5.28
C ARG A 44 -14.48 10.36 4.95
N GLY A 45 -14.93 9.15 4.62
CA GLY A 45 -16.35 8.84 4.39
C GLY A 45 -16.81 8.89 2.94
N ASP A 46 -15.90 9.08 1.96
CA ASP A 46 -16.30 8.95 0.56
C ASP A 46 -16.50 7.46 0.18
N ALA A 47 -17.72 7.11 -0.20
CA ALA A 47 -18.12 5.75 -0.55
C ALA A 47 -17.69 5.35 -1.96
N GLY A 48 -17.25 6.31 -2.79
CA GLY A 48 -16.95 6.11 -4.20
C GLY A 48 -15.47 5.82 -4.48
N GLY A 49 -15.22 4.91 -5.41
CA GLY A 49 -13.91 4.70 -6.02
C GLY A 49 -13.99 3.71 -7.17
N ARG A 50 -13.24 3.97 -8.24
CA ARG A 50 -13.09 3.04 -9.36
C ARG A 50 -12.00 2.05 -9.07
N TYR A 51 -12.28 0.80 -9.36
CA TYR A 51 -11.29 -0.24 -9.34
C TYR A 51 -10.91 -0.60 -10.76
N PHE A 52 -9.63 -0.87 -10.97
CA PHE A 52 -9.17 -1.60 -12.14
C PHE A 52 -8.13 -2.63 -11.72
N ALA A 53 -8.07 -3.73 -12.49
CA ALA A 53 -7.08 -4.77 -12.33
C ALA A 53 -6.39 -5.03 -13.68
N THR A 54 -5.10 -5.34 -13.64
CA THR A 54 -4.32 -5.64 -14.85
C THR A 54 -3.20 -6.63 -14.57
N ALA A 55 -3.00 -7.57 -15.49
CA ALA A 55 -1.81 -8.44 -15.53
C ALA A 55 -0.64 -7.82 -16.31
N SER A 56 -0.86 -6.69 -16.99
CA SER A 56 0.22 -5.92 -17.62
C SER A 56 0.98 -5.13 -16.58
N THR A 57 2.30 -5.36 -16.55
CA THR A 57 3.27 -4.64 -15.73
C THR A 57 3.86 -3.41 -16.43
N GLU A 58 3.33 -3.06 -17.61
CA GLU A 58 3.80 -1.87 -18.33
C GLU A 58 3.36 -0.60 -17.61
N GLN A 59 4.34 0.19 -17.19
CA GLN A 59 4.11 1.44 -16.46
C GLN A 59 3.17 2.40 -17.20
N LYS A 60 3.30 2.50 -18.53
CA LYS A 60 2.45 3.37 -19.36
C LYS A 60 1.00 2.90 -19.33
N ALA A 61 0.75 1.59 -19.45
CA ALA A 61 -0.58 1.02 -19.40
C ALA A 61 -1.23 1.22 -18.02
N ILE A 62 -0.48 1.02 -16.94
CA ILE A 62 -0.95 1.25 -15.56
C ILE A 62 -1.31 2.73 -15.36
N ARG A 63 -0.43 3.65 -15.79
CA ARG A 63 -0.67 5.09 -15.71
C ARG A 63 -1.90 5.51 -16.51
N ASP A 64 -2.02 5.07 -17.76
CA ASP A 64 -3.11 5.50 -18.63
C ASP A 64 -4.47 5.00 -18.11
N ARG A 65 -4.51 3.79 -17.54
CA ARG A 65 -5.69 3.27 -16.82
C ARG A 65 -5.99 4.03 -15.54
N THR A 66 -4.97 4.37 -14.75
CA THR A 66 -5.11 5.19 -13.55
C THR A 66 -5.70 6.56 -13.88
N LEU A 67 -5.15 7.25 -14.89
CA LEU A 67 -5.67 8.53 -15.36
C LEU A 67 -7.10 8.41 -15.92
N HIS A 68 -7.40 7.32 -16.61
CA HIS A 68 -8.77 7.04 -17.06
C HIS A 68 -9.73 6.87 -15.88
N ALA A 69 -9.36 6.09 -14.86
CA ALA A 69 -10.15 5.90 -13.65
C ALA A 69 -10.37 7.22 -12.89
N LEU A 70 -9.32 8.02 -12.69
CA LEU A 70 -9.38 9.33 -12.06
C LEU A 70 -10.28 10.32 -12.82
N ARG A 71 -10.20 10.35 -14.15
CA ARG A 71 -11.07 11.21 -14.97
C ARG A 71 -12.54 10.91 -14.74
N ARG A 72 -12.90 9.64 -14.51
CA ARG A 72 -14.27 9.24 -14.18
C ARG A 72 -14.71 9.66 -12.78
N GLU A 73 -13.76 9.93 -11.88
CA GLU A 73 -13.99 10.53 -10.55
C GLU A 73 -14.00 12.07 -10.59
N GLY A 74 -13.84 12.67 -11.77
CA GLY A 74 -13.85 14.12 -11.99
C GLY A 74 -12.48 14.78 -11.97
N TYR A 75 -11.39 14.01 -12.06
CA TYR A 75 -10.06 14.58 -12.23
C TYR A 75 -9.91 15.25 -13.60
N CYS A 76 -9.68 16.56 -13.60
CA CYS A 76 -9.51 17.37 -14.81
C CYS A 76 -8.07 17.87 -15.02
N GLY A 77 -7.07 17.21 -14.41
CA GLY A 77 -5.67 17.61 -14.50
C GLY A 77 -5.23 18.62 -13.44
N TYR A 78 -6.11 18.96 -12.49
CA TYR A 78 -5.81 19.83 -11.36
C TYR A 78 -6.31 19.19 -10.06
N GLY A 79 -5.47 19.21 -9.02
CA GLY A 79 -5.76 18.59 -7.72
C GLY A 79 -4.57 17.80 -7.18
N ASP A 80 -4.59 17.54 -5.88
CA ASP A 80 -3.54 16.83 -5.17
C ASP A 80 -3.79 15.32 -5.27
N VAL A 81 -2.84 14.60 -5.85
CA VAL A 81 -2.94 13.15 -6.03
C VAL A 81 -2.08 12.46 -4.98
N THR A 82 -2.69 11.63 -4.14
CA THR A 82 -1.97 10.79 -3.18
C THR A 82 -1.99 9.34 -3.65
N VAL A 83 -0.81 8.76 -3.86
CA VAL A 83 -0.63 7.35 -4.21
C VAL A 83 -0.25 6.58 -2.94
N LEU A 84 -1.09 5.64 -2.53
CA LEU A 84 -0.79 4.62 -1.52
C LEU A 84 -0.30 3.37 -2.24
N SER A 85 0.89 2.88 -1.91
CA SER A 85 1.38 1.62 -2.49
C SER A 85 2.16 0.74 -1.53
N ASP A 86 2.27 -0.52 -1.89
CA ASP A 86 3.04 -1.58 -1.22
C ASP A 86 4.58 -1.40 -1.26
N GLY A 87 5.06 -0.39 -1.98
CA GLY A 87 6.48 -0.15 -2.25
C GLY A 87 7.11 -1.10 -3.26
N ALA A 88 6.33 -1.86 -4.04
CA ALA A 88 6.81 -2.66 -5.16
C ALA A 88 7.54 -1.78 -6.19
N GLU A 89 8.60 -2.31 -6.79
CA GLU A 89 9.49 -1.57 -7.69
C GLU A 89 8.75 -0.96 -8.89
N ILE A 90 7.72 -1.67 -9.37
CA ILE A 90 6.84 -1.26 -10.46
C ILE A 90 6.03 0.02 -10.12
N LEU A 91 5.75 0.23 -8.83
CA LEU A 91 4.97 1.37 -8.34
C LEU A 91 5.84 2.53 -7.84
N LYS A 92 7.14 2.32 -7.58
CA LYS A 92 8.06 3.43 -7.24
C LYS A 92 8.21 4.46 -8.36
N ARG A 93 8.02 4.03 -9.61
CA ARG A 93 8.14 4.91 -10.79
C ARG A 93 6.80 5.54 -11.20
N LEU A 94 5.67 4.97 -10.76
CA LEU A 94 4.34 5.45 -11.13
C LEU A 94 4.07 6.90 -10.66
N PRO A 95 4.41 7.31 -9.41
CA PRO A 95 4.27 8.70 -8.97
C PRO A 95 5.03 9.70 -9.83
N ARG A 96 6.18 9.31 -10.41
CA ARG A 96 6.97 10.18 -11.31
C ARG A 96 6.27 10.44 -12.64
N ALA A 97 5.37 9.54 -13.04
CA ALA A 97 4.65 9.63 -14.29
C ALA A 97 3.25 10.27 -14.14
N MET A 98 2.86 10.62 -12.91
CA MET A 98 1.59 11.29 -12.60
C MET A 98 1.74 12.82 -12.62
N PRO A 99 0.65 13.57 -12.87
CA PRO A 99 0.69 15.03 -12.84
C PRO A 99 0.93 15.53 -11.41
N LYS A 100 1.86 16.47 -11.24
CA LYS A 100 2.19 17.06 -9.94
C LYS A 100 1.06 18.00 -9.47
N PRO A 101 0.77 18.09 -8.16
CA PRO A 101 1.49 17.45 -7.05
C PRO A 101 1.07 15.98 -6.84
N THR A 102 2.05 15.07 -6.72
CA THR A 102 1.78 13.67 -6.37
C THR A 102 2.55 13.31 -5.10
N ALA A 103 1.82 13.00 -4.03
CA ALA A 103 2.40 12.42 -2.81
C ALA A 103 2.43 10.89 -2.94
N HIS A 104 3.50 10.24 -2.46
CA HIS A 104 3.60 8.79 -2.42
C HIS A 104 3.79 8.34 -0.97
N ILE A 105 2.88 7.49 -0.49
CA ILE A 105 2.87 6.99 0.87
C ILE A 105 2.88 5.46 0.80
N ILE A 106 3.71 4.83 1.64
CA ILE A 106 3.72 3.37 1.77
C ILE A 106 2.55 2.96 2.67
N ASP A 107 1.78 1.98 2.25
CA ASP A 107 0.64 1.48 3.03
C ASP A 107 1.12 0.82 4.34
N TRP A 108 0.48 1.20 5.45
CA TRP A 108 0.77 0.68 6.79
C TRP A 108 0.59 -0.83 6.90
N PHE A 109 -0.34 -1.42 6.14
CA PHE A 109 -0.49 -2.87 6.03
C PHE A 109 0.80 -3.52 5.51
N HIS A 110 1.38 -2.99 4.43
CA HIS A 110 2.62 -3.53 3.87
C HIS A 110 3.82 -3.29 4.77
N ILE A 111 3.86 -2.17 5.49
CA ILE A 111 4.87 -1.94 6.53
C ILE A 111 4.74 -3.01 7.63
N ALA A 112 3.52 -3.30 8.12
CA ALA A 112 3.28 -4.35 9.10
C ALA A 112 3.64 -5.75 8.56
N MET A 113 3.37 -6.02 7.28
CA MET A 113 3.76 -7.28 6.63
C MET A 113 5.28 -7.48 6.59
N ARG A 114 6.07 -6.41 6.47
CA ARG A 114 7.55 -6.50 6.56
C ARG A 114 8.06 -6.85 7.96
N VAL A 115 7.25 -6.64 9.01
CA VAL A 115 7.58 -7.06 10.39
C VAL A 115 7.26 -8.55 10.61
N GLN A 116 6.45 -9.17 9.76
CA GLN A 116 6.00 -10.55 9.94
C GLN A 116 7.13 -11.60 10.01
N PRO A 117 8.21 -11.54 9.19
CA PRO A 117 9.32 -12.47 9.32
C PRO A 117 10.02 -12.39 10.69
N MET A 118 10.14 -11.18 11.26
CA MET A 118 10.74 -10.99 12.59
C MET A 118 9.87 -11.64 13.67
N GLN A 119 8.55 -11.53 13.55
CA GLN A 119 7.60 -12.21 14.44
C GLN A 119 7.76 -13.74 14.35
N GLN A 120 7.88 -14.29 13.14
CA GLN A 120 8.06 -15.74 12.94
C GLN A 120 9.37 -16.26 13.56
N ILE A 121 10.45 -15.47 13.45
CA ILE A 121 11.73 -15.80 14.08
C ILE A 121 11.60 -15.75 15.61
N ALA A 122 11.01 -14.69 16.17
CA ALA A 122 10.81 -14.55 17.60
C ALA A 122 9.95 -15.70 18.17
N ASP A 123 8.82 -16.01 17.52
CA ASP A 123 7.95 -17.13 17.87
C ASP A 123 8.73 -18.48 17.86
N CYS A 124 9.63 -18.69 16.91
CA CYS A 124 10.48 -19.89 16.83
C CYS A 124 11.53 -19.93 17.97
N MET A 125 12.15 -18.80 18.28
CA MET A 125 13.16 -18.70 19.35
C MET A 125 12.54 -18.92 20.74
N VAL A 126 11.38 -18.34 21.01
CA VAL A 126 10.64 -18.57 22.26
C VAL A 126 10.28 -20.05 22.44
N ARG A 127 9.89 -20.74 21.36
CA ARG A 127 9.54 -22.17 21.40
C ARG A 127 10.74 -23.10 21.59
N SER A 128 11.95 -22.67 21.21
CA SER A 128 13.15 -23.52 21.17
C SER A 128 14.12 -23.33 22.34
N GLN A 129 14.06 -22.21 23.07
CA GLN A 129 14.98 -21.90 24.16
C GLN A 129 14.25 -21.60 25.48
N SER A 130 14.06 -22.62 26.32
CA SER A 130 13.42 -22.51 27.64
C SER A 130 14.21 -21.67 28.67
N GLY A 131 15.52 -21.48 28.47
CA GLY A 131 16.41 -20.78 29.41
C GLY A 131 16.51 -19.26 29.25
N LEU A 132 16.06 -18.69 28.12
CA LEU A 132 16.05 -17.24 27.82
C LEU A 132 14.62 -16.69 27.73
N SER A 133 13.67 -17.40 28.33
CA SER A 133 12.24 -17.29 28.06
C SER A 133 11.65 -15.91 28.31
N GLU A 134 12.02 -15.22 29.39
CA GLU A 134 11.42 -13.90 29.73
C GLU A 134 11.84 -12.80 28.75
N THR A 135 13.14 -12.66 28.47
CA THR A 135 13.65 -11.64 27.55
C THR A 135 13.14 -11.89 26.12
N LEU A 136 13.12 -13.14 25.67
CA LEU A 136 12.61 -13.49 24.33
C LEU A 136 11.09 -13.30 24.22
N SER A 137 10.35 -13.53 25.30
CA SER A 137 8.90 -13.30 25.35
C SER A 137 8.56 -11.80 25.36
N SER A 138 9.37 -10.96 26.01
CA SER A 138 9.24 -9.50 25.94
C SER A 138 9.46 -8.97 24.51
N VAL A 139 10.51 -9.46 23.84
CA VAL A 139 10.82 -9.07 22.45
C VAL A 139 9.72 -9.54 21.48
N ASP A 140 9.22 -10.77 21.64
CA ASP A 140 8.10 -11.28 20.84
C ASP A 140 6.82 -10.43 21.03
N TRP A 141 6.50 -10.06 22.27
CA TRP A 141 5.39 -9.18 22.59
C TRP A 141 5.53 -7.80 21.93
N GLU A 142 6.71 -7.18 22.02
CA GLU A 142 6.98 -5.89 21.38
C GLU A 142 6.82 -5.95 19.86
N ILE A 143 7.34 -7.00 19.21
CA ILE A 143 7.19 -7.21 17.77
C ILE A 143 5.71 -7.35 17.39
N LYS A 144 4.93 -8.13 18.16
CA LYS A 144 3.48 -8.28 17.96
C LYS A 144 2.74 -6.97 18.16
N ALA A 145 3.10 -6.19 19.18
CA ALA A 145 2.51 -4.89 19.47
C ALA A 145 2.80 -3.88 18.35
N VAL A 146 4.05 -3.79 17.88
CA VAL A 146 4.44 -2.91 16.76
C VAL A 146 3.69 -3.29 15.49
N LYS A 147 3.65 -4.57 15.13
CA LYS A 147 2.90 -5.06 13.97
C LYS A 147 1.41 -4.71 14.05
N TRP A 148 0.78 -4.95 15.20
CA TRP A 148 -0.63 -4.63 15.41
C TRP A 148 -0.90 -3.13 15.31
N ARG A 149 -0.04 -2.29 15.91
CA ARG A 149 -0.16 -0.82 15.86
C ARG A 149 -0.01 -0.32 14.43
N LEU A 150 0.96 -0.81 13.67
CA LEU A 150 1.13 -0.49 12.25
C LEU A 150 -0.09 -0.90 11.43
N TRP A 151 -0.60 -2.12 11.60
CA TRP A 151 -1.80 -2.60 10.89
C TRP A 151 -3.03 -1.69 11.06
N HIS A 152 -3.18 -1.06 12.22
CA HIS A 152 -4.30 -0.16 12.53
C HIS A 152 -3.97 1.31 12.29
N GLY A 153 -2.86 1.62 11.62
CA GLY A 153 -2.44 2.99 11.31
C GLY A 153 -2.06 3.82 12.56
N ARG A 154 -1.68 3.18 13.67
CA ARG A 154 -1.27 3.85 14.93
C ARG A 154 0.24 4.05 14.97
N VAL A 155 0.73 4.87 14.06
CA VAL A 155 2.16 5.09 13.79
C VAL A 155 2.89 5.72 14.99
N ASP A 156 2.28 6.73 15.61
CA ASP A 156 2.88 7.46 16.73
C ASP A 156 3.20 6.52 17.90
N ARG A 157 2.31 5.55 18.14
CA ARG A 157 2.48 4.51 19.16
C ARG A 157 3.39 3.37 18.71
N ALA A 158 3.63 3.20 17.41
CA ALA A 158 4.51 2.15 16.89
C ALA A 158 5.99 2.55 16.95
N ILE A 159 6.29 3.84 16.73
CA ILE A 159 7.65 4.39 16.67
C ILE A 159 8.10 4.93 18.04
N CYS A 160 7.17 5.43 18.84
CA CYS A 160 7.40 5.85 20.22
C CYS A 160 6.55 4.95 21.15
N PRO A 161 7.02 3.72 21.45
CA PRO A 161 6.24 2.72 22.15
C PRO A 161 5.99 3.01 23.63
#